data_AF-A0A966CRQ4-F1
#
_entry.id   AF-A0A966CRQ4-F1
#
_cell.length_a   1.000
_cell.length_b   1.000
_cell.length_c   1.000
_cell.angle_alpha   90.00
_cell.angle_beta   90.00
_cell.angle_gamma   90.00
#
_symmetry.space_group_name_H-M   'P 1'
#
loop_
_entity.id
_entity.type
_entity.pdbx_description
1 polymer ?
#
loop_
_entity_poly.entity_id
_entity_poly.type
_entity_poly.pdbx_seq_one_letter_code
_entity_poly.pdbx_strand_id
1 'polypeptide(L)'
;IAVLNSQGIITQVNSAWRKFALDNGDEFLAHSGPGVNYLEVCKDFHQPPDDATAVTAQRGVREVLEGRCPHFSMEYPCHSPTEQRWFVMHVSPVAGEQPGAVVSHVNITEWRSSLQELQV
;
A
#
# COMPACT_ATOMS: atom_id res chain seq x y z
N ILE A 1 0.71 2.31 -7.94
CA ILE A 1 0.30 3.63 -7.43
C ILE A 1 -1.22 3.73 -7.47
N ALA A 2 -1.83 4.13 -6.35
CA ALA A 2 -3.23 4.49 -6.23
C ALA A 2 -3.35 5.96 -5.77
N VAL A 3 -4.41 6.63 -6.21
CA VAL A 3 -4.80 7.97 -5.75
C VAL A 3 -6.03 7.82 -4.88
N LEU A 4 -5.99 8.40 -3.68
CA LEU A 4 -7.07 8.44 -2.72
C LEU A 4 -7.65 9.85 -2.65
N ASN A 5 -8.95 9.97 -2.45
CA ASN A 5 -9.56 11.23 -2.01
C ASN A 5 -9.37 11.45 -0.50
N SER A 6 -9.86 12.58 0.03
CA SER A 6 -9.78 12.93 1.46
C SER A 6 -10.43 11.92 2.42
N GLN A 7 -11.36 11.08 1.93
CA GLN A 7 -12.01 10.02 2.72
C GLN A 7 -11.26 8.69 2.69
N GLY A 8 -10.18 8.58 1.89
CA GLY A 8 -9.44 7.34 1.69
C GLY A 8 -10.01 6.44 0.59
N ILE A 9 -10.97 6.93 -0.21
CA ILE A 9 -11.53 6.19 -1.34
C ILE A 9 -10.58 6.28 -2.52
N ILE A 10 -10.26 5.14 -3.11
CA ILE A 10 -9.46 5.05 -4.32
C ILE A 10 -10.23 5.70 -5.47
N THR A 11 -9.63 6.70 -6.11
CA THR A 11 -10.22 7.36 -7.29
C THR A 11 -9.57 6.86 -8.57
N GLN A 12 -8.28 6.53 -8.53
CA GLN A 12 -7.51 6.09 -9.69
C GLN A 12 -6.40 5.13 -9.28
N VAL A 13 -6.01 4.24 -10.19
CA VAL A 13 -4.89 3.32 -10.04
C VAL A 13 -4.11 3.20 -11.34
N ASN A 14 -2.79 3.05 -11.26
CA ASN A 14 -1.95 2.83 -12.44
C ASN A 14 -1.74 1.33 -12.74
N SER A 15 -1.07 1.04 -13.86
CA SER A 15 -0.75 -0.34 -14.29
C SER A 15 0.05 -1.13 -13.26
N ALA A 16 1.00 -0.49 -12.57
CA ALA A 16 1.80 -1.16 -11.53
C ALA A 16 0.93 -1.60 -10.34
N TRP A 17 -0.07 -0.79 -9.96
CA TRP A 17 -1.04 -1.19 -8.92
C TRP A 17 -1.91 -2.37 -9.36
N ARG A 18 -2.39 -2.34 -10.61
CA ARG A 18 -3.17 -3.45 -11.18
C ARG A 18 -2.39 -4.76 -11.17
N LYS A 19 -1.12 -4.70 -11.55
CA LYS A 19 -0.22 -5.86 -11.45
C LYS A 19 -0.05 -6.33 -10.01
N PHE A 20 0.18 -5.41 -9.07
CA PHE A 20 0.28 -5.75 -7.65
C PHE A 20 -0.99 -6.42 -7.11
N ALA A 21 -2.17 -5.90 -7.47
CA ALA A 21 -3.45 -6.48 -7.06
C ALA A 21 -3.65 -7.90 -7.64
N LEU A 22 -3.38 -8.08 -8.93
CA LEU A 22 -3.41 -9.39 -9.59
C LEU A 22 -2.47 -10.40 -8.90
N ASP A 23 -1.21 -9.99 -8.66
CA ASP A 23 -0.19 -10.82 -8.01
C ASP A 23 -0.52 -11.14 -6.52
N ASN A 24 -1.59 -10.55 -5.99
CA ASN A 24 -2.12 -10.78 -4.64
C ASN A 24 -3.60 -11.24 -4.64
N GLY A 25 -4.12 -11.69 -5.79
CA GLY A 25 -5.43 -12.34 -5.89
C GLY A 25 -6.63 -11.42 -6.10
N ASP A 26 -6.42 -10.12 -6.37
CA ASP A 26 -7.48 -9.16 -6.70
C ASP A 26 -7.44 -8.75 -8.18
N GLU A 27 -7.60 -9.73 -9.07
CA GLU A 27 -7.50 -9.59 -10.54
C GLU A 27 -8.40 -8.48 -11.10
N PHE A 28 -9.62 -8.37 -10.59
CA PHE A 28 -10.64 -7.44 -11.08
C PHE A 28 -10.71 -6.14 -10.29
N LEU A 29 -9.77 -5.91 -9.36
CA LEU A 29 -9.78 -4.77 -8.45
C LEU A 29 -11.08 -4.63 -7.66
N ALA A 30 -11.71 -5.75 -7.29
CA ALA A 30 -12.96 -5.74 -6.53
C ALA A 30 -12.74 -5.13 -5.13
N HIS A 31 -11.51 -5.18 -4.63
CA HIS A 31 -11.16 -4.73 -3.28
C HIS A 31 -10.05 -3.68 -3.24
N SER A 32 -9.33 -3.46 -4.33
CA SER A 32 -8.24 -2.47 -4.39
C SER A 32 -8.39 -1.48 -5.55
N GLY A 33 -9.60 -1.38 -6.11
CA GLY A 33 -9.92 -0.54 -7.26
C GLY A 33 -10.64 0.76 -6.94
N PRO A 34 -10.89 1.59 -7.97
CA PRO A 34 -11.67 2.81 -7.82
C PRO A 34 -13.04 2.58 -7.16
N GLY A 35 -13.43 3.46 -6.24
CA GLY A 35 -14.64 3.37 -5.44
C GLY A 35 -14.48 2.60 -4.13
N VAL A 36 -13.39 1.85 -3.95
CA VAL A 36 -13.12 1.12 -2.71
C VAL A 36 -12.42 2.02 -1.69
N ASN A 37 -12.80 1.89 -0.42
CA ASN A 37 -12.13 2.58 0.67
C ASN A 37 -10.85 1.83 1.08
N TYR A 38 -9.69 2.41 0.77
CA TYR A 38 -8.39 1.81 1.07
C TYR A 38 -8.20 1.56 2.58
N LEU A 39 -8.73 2.44 3.42
CA LEU A 39 -8.61 2.32 4.88
C LEU A 39 -9.44 1.16 5.44
N GLU A 40 -10.52 0.77 4.76
CA GLU A 40 -11.38 -0.34 5.20
C GLU A 40 -10.80 -1.67 4.78
N VAL A 41 -10.27 -1.77 3.55
CA VAL A 41 -9.75 -3.04 3.00
C VAL A 41 -8.45 -3.50 3.65
N CYS A 42 -7.65 -2.59 4.22
CA CYS A 42 -6.50 -2.99 5.04
C CYS A 42 -6.87 -3.92 6.20
N LYS A 43 -8.14 -4.07 6.59
CA LYS A 43 -8.58 -5.00 7.63
C LYS A 43 -8.90 -6.43 7.16
N ASP A 44 -9.22 -6.62 5.87
CA ASP A 44 -9.93 -7.84 5.41
C ASP A 44 -9.07 -8.75 4.50
N PHE A 45 -7.95 -8.28 3.96
CA PHE A 45 -7.17 -9.03 2.97
C PHE A 45 -6.14 -9.97 3.58
N HIS A 46 -6.47 -11.27 3.70
CA HIS A 46 -5.56 -12.42 3.93
C HIS A 46 -4.48 -12.30 5.02
N GLN A 47 -4.54 -11.24 5.82
CA GLN A 47 -3.65 -11.02 6.94
C GLN A 47 -4.29 -11.59 8.20
N PRO A 48 -3.50 -12.12 9.14
CA PRO A 48 -4.00 -12.45 10.46
C PRO A 48 -4.80 -11.26 11.02
N PRO A 49 -5.90 -11.50 11.75
CA PRO A 49 -6.76 -10.44 12.31
C PRO A 49 -6.03 -9.35 13.10
N ASP A 50 -4.78 -9.62 13.52
CA ASP A 50 -3.91 -8.75 14.31
C ASP A 50 -2.59 -8.38 13.58
N ASP A 51 -2.56 -8.35 12.24
CA ASP A 51 -1.36 -7.89 11.53
C ASP A 51 -1.09 -6.41 11.84
N ALA A 52 -0.10 -6.18 12.70
CA ALA A 52 0.38 -4.87 13.09
C ALA A 52 0.76 -4.00 11.87
N THR A 53 1.09 -4.64 10.74
CA THR A 53 1.40 -3.99 9.47
C THR A 53 0.18 -3.24 8.93
N ALA A 54 -0.97 -3.92 8.80
CA ALA A 54 -2.21 -3.32 8.31
C ALA A 54 -2.66 -2.13 9.16
N VAL A 55 -2.62 -2.29 10.49
CA VAL A 55 -2.97 -1.22 11.43
C VAL A 55 -2.03 -0.04 11.29
N THR A 56 -0.72 -0.29 11.14
CA THR A 56 0.28 0.76 10.95
C THR A 56 0.10 1.50 9.64
N ALA A 57 -0.17 0.77 8.55
CA ALA A 57 -0.46 1.34 7.23
C ALA A 57 -1.72 2.21 7.26
N GLN A 58 -2.82 1.70 7.83
CA GLN A 58 -4.08 2.43 7.95
C GLN A 58 -3.87 3.74 8.73
N ARG A 59 -3.18 3.68 9.88
CA ARG A 59 -2.89 4.87 10.69
C ARG A 59 -2.05 5.88 9.91
N GLY A 60 -0.98 5.42 9.27
CA GLY A 60 -0.08 6.28 8.50
C GLY A 60 -0.78 6.99 7.34
N VAL A 61 -1.61 6.28 6.58
CA VAL A 61 -2.41 6.88 5.50
C VAL A 61 -3.38 7.92 6.06
N ARG A 62 -4.09 7.59 7.15
CA ARG A 62 -5.03 8.51 7.80
C ARG A 62 -4.34 9.79 8.27
N GLU A 63 -3.18 9.68 8.91
CA GLU A 63 -2.40 10.84 9.37
C GLU A 63 -1.96 11.75 8.22
N VAL A 64 -1.61 11.20 7.06
CA VAL A 64 -1.30 12.00 5.87
C VAL A 64 -2.55 12.69 5.31
N LEU A 65 -3.67 11.97 5.19
CA LEU A 65 -4.94 12.53 4.70
C LEU A 65 -5.46 13.65 5.61
N GLU A 66 -5.26 13.53 6.92
CA GLU A 66 -5.66 14.53 7.92
C GLU A 66 -4.63 15.65 8.10
N GLY A 67 -3.54 15.64 7.33
CA GLY A 67 -2.51 16.68 7.36
C GLY A 67 -1.64 16.69 8.62
N ARG A 68 -1.71 15.65 9.45
CA ARG A 68 -0.87 15.50 10.66
C ARG A 68 0.53 15.01 10.34
N CYS A 69 0.71 14.38 9.19
CA CYS A 69 2.00 13.87 8.74
C CYS A 69 2.27 14.32 7.29
N PRO A 70 3.44 14.91 6.97
CA PRO A 70 3.73 15.40 5.62
C PRO A 70 3.94 14.27 4.60
N HIS A 71 4.34 13.08 5.06
CA HIS A 71 4.47 11.85 4.28
C HIS A 71 4.59 10.68 5.23
N PHE A 72 4.21 9.48 4.78
CA PHE A 72 4.36 8.25 5.56
C PHE A 72 5.03 7.17 4.71
N SER A 73 5.87 6.35 5.35
CA SER A 73 6.48 5.19 4.69
C SER A 73 6.70 4.04 5.65
N MET A 74 6.58 2.82 5.15
CA MET A 74 6.90 1.61 5.91
C MET A 74 7.35 0.47 5.00
N GLU A 75 8.34 -0.30 5.45
CA GLU A 75 8.66 -1.60 4.87
C GLU A 75 7.72 -2.66 5.41
N TYR A 76 7.30 -3.60 4.57
CA TYR A 76 6.49 -4.73 5.00
C TYR A 76 6.67 -5.97 4.14
N PRO A 77 6.51 -7.17 4.72
CA PRO A 77 6.46 -8.41 3.97
C PRO A 77 5.12 -8.55 3.24
N CYS A 78 5.16 -9.05 2.00
CA CYS A 78 3.98 -9.41 1.22
C CYS A 78 4.23 -10.74 0.52
N HIS A 79 4.37 -11.78 1.35
CA HIS A 79 4.74 -13.11 0.91
C HIS A 79 3.57 -13.80 0.20
N SER A 80 3.89 -14.51 -0.87
CA SER A 80 3.00 -15.53 -1.43
C SER A 80 3.48 -16.91 -0.94
N PRO A 81 2.68 -17.98 -1.14
CA PRO A 81 3.13 -19.34 -0.84
C PRO A 81 4.40 -19.75 -1.58
N THR A 82 4.70 -19.09 -2.71
CA THR A 82 5.81 -19.46 -3.61
C THR A 82 6.96 -18.45 -3.61
N GLU A 83 6.77 -17.25 -3.05
CA GLU A 83 7.74 -16.16 -3.15
C GLU A 83 7.73 -15.27 -1.91
N GLN A 84 8.92 -15.04 -1.33
CA GLN A 84 9.11 -14.13 -0.21
C GLN A 84 9.38 -12.72 -0.75
N ARG A 85 8.36 -11.88 -0.79
CA ARG A 85 8.49 -10.50 -1.28
C ARG A 85 8.50 -9.48 -0.16
N TRP A 86 9.28 -8.42 -0.35
CA TRP A 86 9.35 -7.24 0.50
C TRP A 86 8.97 -6.00 -0.28
N PHE A 87 8.17 -5.14 0.35
CA PHE A 87 7.71 -3.90 -0.25
C PHE A 87 7.98 -2.72 0.66
N VAL A 88 8.17 -1.55 0.05
CA VAL A 88 8.01 -0.27 0.74
C VAL A 88 6.73 0.38 0.29
N MET A 89 5.88 0.72 1.25
CA MET A 89 4.76 1.60 1.06
C MET A 89 5.20 3.05 1.25
N HIS A 90 4.80 3.92 0.33
CA HIS A 90 4.93 5.37 0.48
C HIS A 90 3.57 6.04 0.32
N VAL A 91 3.33 7.06 1.13
CA VAL A 91 2.12 7.88 1.12
C VAL A 91 2.52 9.34 1.12
N SER A 92 1.99 10.10 0.19
CA SER A 92 2.22 11.55 0.10
C SER A 92 0.91 12.29 -0.16
N PRO A 93 0.69 13.46 0.46
CA PRO A 93 -0.53 14.22 0.25
C PRO A 93 -0.56 14.78 -1.17
N VAL A 94 -1.76 14.86 -1.75
CA VAL A 94 -2.03 15.59 -2.99
C VAL A 94 -2.78 16.85 -2.60
N ALA A 95 -2.14 18.00 -2.84
CA ALA A 95 -2.77 19.30 -2.73
C ALA A 95 -3.45 19.66 -4.06
N GLY A 96 -4.59 20.35 -4.00
CA GLY A 96 -5.34 20.77 -5.18
C GLY A 96 -6.83 20.94 -4.89
N GLU A 97 -7.63 21.09 -5.94
CA GLU A 97 -9.09 21.21 -5.84
C GLU A 97 -9.75 19.96 -5.22
N GLN A 98 -9.12 18.79 -5.40
CA GLN A 98 -9.52 17.53 -4.78
C GLN A 98 -8.38 17.04 -3.89
N PRO A 99 -8.35 17.43 -2.60
CA PRO A 99 -7.30 17.00 -1.68
C PRO A 99 -7.41 15.50 -1.40
N GLY A 100 -6.26 14.87 -1.17
CA GLY A 100 -6.17 13.43 -0.96
C GLY A 100 -4.75 12.97 -0.76
N ALA A 101 -4.44 11.73 -1.18
CA ALA A 101 -3.10 11.17 -1.08
C ALA A 101 -2.77 10.25 -2.26
N VAL A 102 -1.48 10.14 -2.59
CA VAL A 102 -0.96 9.08 -3.44
C VAL A 102 -0.39 7.99 -2.55
N VAL A 103 -0.72 6.74 -2.86
CA VAL A 103 -0.14 5.54 -2.25
C VAL A 103 0.63 4.76 -3.30
N SER A 104 1.86 4.34 -2.98
CA SER A 104 2.66 3.47 -3.85
C SER A 104 3.27 2.32 -3.07
N HIS A 105 3.29 1.14 -3.68
CA HIS A 105 4.04 -0.02 -3.21
C HIS A 105 5.19 -0.29 -4.17
N VAL A 106 6.41 -0.31 -3.65
CA VAL A 106 7.64 -0.57 -4.41
C VAL A 106 8.21 -1.89 -3.95
N ASN A 107 8.40 -2.84 -4.86
CA ASN A 107 9.05 -4.11 -4.55
C ASN A 107 10.54 -3.85 -4.32
N ILE A 108 11.04 -4.23 -3.14
CA ILE A 108 12.44 -4.10 -2.73
C ILE A 108 13.09 -5.47 -2.44
N THR A 109 12.47 -6.55 -2.92
CA THR A 109 12.94 -7.92 -2.67
C THR A 109 14.36 -8.13 -3.17
N GLU A 110 14.66 -7.74 -4.41
CA GLU A 110 16.00 -7.87 -5.00
C GLU A 110 17.04 -7.08 -4.19
N TRP A 111 16.72 -5.84 -3.81
CA TRP A 111 17.59 -4.99 -3.00
C TRP A 111 17.90 -5.61 -1.63
N ARG A 112 16.88 -6.17 -0.96
CA ARG A 112 17.03 -6.88 0.32
C ARG A 112 17.93 -8.11 0.18
N SER A 113 17.76 -8.91 -0.87
CA SER A 113 18.57 -10.10 -1.12
C SER A 113 20.04 -9.75 -1.33
N SER A 114 20.36 -8.74 -2.13
CA SER A 114 21.74 -8.32 -2.37
C SER A 114 22.46 -7.80 -1.11
N LEU A 115 21.73 -7.12 -0.21
CA LEU A 115 22.31 -6.66 1.06
C LEU A 115 22.63 -7.82 2.02
N GLN A 116 21.87 -8.92 1.98
CA GLN A 116 22.15 -10.10 2.79
C GLN A 116 23.38 -10.86 2.28
N GLU A 117 23.61 -10.91 0.96
CA GLU A 117 24.79 -11.55 0.36
C GLU A 117 26.10 -10.82 0.67
N LEU A 118 26.07 -9.49 0.87
CA LEU A 118 27.25 -8.69 1.22
C LEU A 118 27.63 -8.76 2.71
N GLN A 119 26.80 -9.38 3.55
CA GLN A 119 27.05 -9.54 4.98
C GLN A 119 27.57 -10.94 5.36
N VAL A 120 27.90 -11.77 4.37
CA VAL A 120 28.44 -13.14 4.51
C VAL A 120 29.94 -13.17 4.23
#